data_AF-A0A6B3F811-F1
#
_entry.id   AF-A0A6B3F811-F1
#
_cell.length_a   1.000
_cell.length_b   1.000
_cell.length_c   1.000
_cell.angle_alpha   90.00
_cell.angle_beta   90.00
_cell.angle_gamma   90.00
#
_symmetry.space_group_name_H-M   'P 1'
#
loop_
_entity.id
_entity.type
_entity.pdbx_description
1 polymer ?
#
loop_
_entity_poly.entity_id
_entity_poly.type
_entity_poly.pdbx_seq_one_letter_code
_entity_poly.pdbx_strand_id
1 'polypeptide(L)' 'PLVDVLRAASSEVEQYERVELSGVPEAEIHGRAVTDLVHLLSELLENATTFSSPQTKVRVTATRMPDGRVMIEIH' A
#
# COMPACT_ATOMS: atom_id res chain seq x y z
N PRO A 1 -0.58 11.85 5.76
CA PRO A 1 -1.64 11.13 5.01
C PRO A 1 -1.29 9.68 4.67
N LEU A 2 -2.25 8.76 4.81
CA LEU A 2 -2.10 7.33 4.44
C LEU A 2 -1.75 7.15 2.96
N VAL A 3 -2.32 7.97 2.07
CA VAL A 3 -2.01 7.92 0.64
C VAL A 3 -0.52 8.15 0.36
N ASP A 4 0.15 8.99 1.15
CA ASP A 4 1.58 9.25 0.97
C ASP A 4 2.44 8.10 1.47
N VAL A 5 2.00 7.41 2.54
CA VAL A 5 2.66 6.18 3.02
C VAL A 5 2.56 5.08 1.97
N LEU A 6 1.38 4.89 1.36
CA LEU A 6 1.19 3.90 0.30
C LEU A 6 1.99 4.23 -0.97
N ARG A 7 2.12 5.52 -1.32
CA ARG A 7 2.96 5.97 -2.44
C ARG A 7 4.44 5.75 -2.17
N ALA A 8 4.91 6.09 -0.97
CA ALA A 8 6.29 5.85 -0.56
C ALA A 8 6.64 4.35 -0.61
N ALA A 9 5.78 3.51 -0.01
CA ALA A 9 5.95 2.06 -0.06
C ALA A 9 5.97 1.51 -1.49
N SER A 10 5.06 1.98 -2.36
CA SER A 10 5.05 1.60 -3.77
C SER A 10 6.34 2.00 -4.51
N SER A 11 6.88 3.19 -4.21
CA SER A 11 8.13 3.66 -4.85
C SER A 11 9.40 2.90 -4.44
N GLU A 12 9.34 2.11 -3.37
CA GLU A 12 10.46 1.26 -2.92
C GLU A 12 10.49 -0.11 -3.62
N VAL A 13 9.43 -0.48 -4.34
CA VAL A 13 9.29 -1.76 -5.04
C VAL A 13 9.89 -1.68 -6.44
N GLU A 14 10.60 -2.71 -6.90
CA GLU A 14 11.27 -2.69 -8.22
C GLU A 14 10.28 -2.47 -9.37
N GLN A 15 9.10 -3.09 -9.25
CA GLN A 15 8.06 -3.08 -10.26
C GLN A 15 6.90 -2.14 -9.90
N TYR A 16 7.22 -0.96 -9.34
CA TYR A 16 6.23 0.03 -8.87
C TYR A 16 5.14 0.38 -9.91
N GLU A 17 5.46 0.35 -11.21
CA GLU A 17 4.50 0.62 -12.30
C GLU A 17 3.34 -0.40 -12.38
N ARG A 18 3.49 -1.55 -11.72
CA ARG A 18 2.44 -2.58 -11.60
C ARG A 18 1.52 -2.32 -10.42
N VAL A 19 1.86 -1.44 -9.49
CA VAL A 19 1.07 -1.14 -8.29
C VAL A 19 0.04 -0.07 -8.60
N GLU A 20 -1.24 -0.40 -8.41
CA GLU A 20 -2.36 0.51 -8.62
C GLU A 20 -3.07 0.83 -7.30
N LEU A 21 -2.95 2.07 -6.84
CA LEU A 21 -3.65 2.55 -5.65
C LEU A 21 -5.06 3.02 -6.03
N SER A 22 -6.09 2.53 -5.31
CA SER A 22 -7.48 2.94 -5.56
C SER A 22 -8.27 3.09 -4.25
N GLY A 23 -9.18 4.06 -4.22
CA GLY A 23 -10.15 4.21 -3.13
C GLY A 23 -9.56 4.57 -1.77
N VAL A 24 -8.33 5.10 -1.70
CA VAL A 24 -7.67 5.40 -0.42
C VAL A 24 -8.41 6.54 0.31
N PRO A 25 -9.02 6.27 1.49
CA PRO A 25 -9.72 7.30 2.24
C PRO A 25 -8.72 8.27 2.88
N GLU A 26 -9.18 9.49 3.15
CA GLU A 26 -8.41 10.39 4.00
C GLU A 26 -8.24 9.79 5.40
N ALA A 27 -6.97 9.56 5.76
CA ALA A 27 -6.56 9.06 7.05
C ALA A 27 -5.16 9.60 7.37
N GLU A 28 -4.96 9.99 8.62
CA GLU A 28 -3.66 10.44 9.09
C GLU A 28 -2.92 9.32 9.83
N ILE A 29 -1.62 9.29 9.61
CA ILE A 29 -0.70 8.35 10.23
C ILE A 29 0.15 9.13 11.22
N HIS A 30 0.28 8.59 12.43
CA HIS A 30 1.19 9.17 13.42
C HIS A 30 2.62 9.13 12.87
N GLY A 31 3.30 10.29 12.85
CA GLY A 31 4.63 10.41 12.21
C GLY A 31 5.65 9.35 12.63
N ARG A 32 5.63 8.95 13.90
CA ARG A 32 6.51 7.90 14.44
C ARG A 32 6.34 6.51 13.82
N ALA A 33 5.19 6.23 13.20
CA ALA A 33 4.87 4.94 12.59
C ALA A 33 5.07 4.97 11.06
N VAL A 34 5.38 6.13 10.48
CA VAL A 34 5.47 6.29 9.02
C VAL A 34 6.55 5.38 8.43
N THR A 35 7.77 5.43 8.97
CA THR A 35 8.90 4.62 8.47
C THR A 35 8.58 3.13 8.54
N ASP A 36 8.10 2.65 9.69
CA ASP A 36 7.80 1.23 9.87
C ASP A 36 6.68 0.75 8.94
N LEU A 37 5.65 1.58 8.71
CA LEU A 37 4.58 1.25 7.77
C LEU A 37 5.04 1.28 6.31
N VAL A 38 5.90 2.23 5.94
CA VAL A 38 6.47 2.27 4.58
C VAL A 38 7.23 0.98 4.30
N HIS A 39 8.13 0.57 5.20
CA HIS A 39 8.91 -0.67 5.03
C HIS A 39 8.01 -1.92 5.02
N LEU A 40 7.07 -2.03 5.95
CA LEU A 40 6.17 -3.20 5.98
C LEU A 40 5.34 -3.31 4.71
N LEU A 41 4.80 -2.19 4.23
CA LEU A 41 3.98 -2.17 3.02
C LEU A 41 4.84 -2.41 1.78
N SER A 42 6.08 -1.89 1.71
CA SER A 42 6.96 -2.15 0.57
C SER A 42 7.33 -3.62 0.48
N GLU A 43 7.61 -4.29 1.61
CA GLU A 43 7.83 -5.74 1.65
C GLU A 43 6.61 -6.55 1.16
N LEU A 44 5.39 -6.17 1.56
CA LEU A 44 4.18 -6.85 1.10
C LEU A 44 3.89 -6.61 -0.38
N LEU A 45 4.15 -5.40 -0.87
CA LEU A 45 3.98 -5.06 -2.28
C LEU A 45 5.02 -5.76 -3.15
N GLU A 46 6.28 -5.83 -2.72
CA GLU A 46 7.34 -6.56 -3.42
C GLU A 46 7.02 -8.05 -3.53
N ASN A 47 6.50 -8.65 -2.46
CA ASN A 47 6.01 -10.02 -2.51
C ASN A 47 4.86 -10.16 -3.52
N ALA A 48 3.87 -9.27 -3.47
CA ALA A 48 2.73 -9.32 -4.40
C ALA A 48 3.18 -9.18 -5.86
N THR A 49 4.11 -8.27 -6.18
CA THR A 49 4.64 -8.10 -7.54
C THR A 49 5.49 -9.29 -7.98
N THR A 50 6.34 -9.82 -7.09
CA THR A 50 7.22 -10.97 -7.36
C THR A 50 6.44 -12.25 -7.64
N PHE A 51 5.39 -12.54 -6.86
CA PHE A 51 4.61 -13.78 -7.00
C PHE A 51 3.45 -13.68 -8.00
N SER A 52 3.12 -12.49 -8.47
CA SER A 52 2.10 -12.29 -9.50
C SER A 52 2.71 -12.33 -10.90
N SER A 53 1.95 -12.85 -11.88
CA SER A 53 2.34 -12.85 -13.30
C SER A 53 2.81 -11.45 -13.76
N PRO A 54 3.89 -11.31 -14.55
CA PRO A 54 4.47 -10.01 -14.90
C PRO A 54 3.50 -9.02 -15.57
N GLN A 55 2.43 -9.51 -16.20
CA GLN A 55 1.42 -8.68 -16.87
C GLN A 55 0.24 -8.30 -15.94
N THR A 56 0.17 -8.88 -14.75
CA THR A 56 -0.89 -8.61 -13.76
C THR A 56 -0.56 -7.36 -12.97
N LYS A 57 -1.52 -6.45 -12.84
CA LYS A 57 -1.45 -5.31 -11.93
C LYS A 57 -1.75 -5.75 -10.50
N VAL A 58 -0.95 -5.28 -9.56
CA VAL A 58 -1.18 -5.47 -8.12
C VAL A 58 -2.04 -4.31 -7.64
N ARG A 59 -3.27 -4.60 -7.23
CA ARG A 59 -4.21 -3.55 -6.81
C ARG A 59 -4.16 -3.38 -5.30
N VAL A 60 -4.00 -2.15 -4.86
CA VAL A 60 -4.04 -1.78 -3.45
C VAL A 60 -5.25 -0.92 -3.19
N THR A 61 -6.16 -1.40 -2.35
CA THR A 61 -7.33 -0.67 -1.88
C THR A 61 -7.22 -0.41 -0.40
N ALA A 62 -7.84 0.67 0.06
CA ALA A 62 -8.01 0.94 1.47
C ALA A 62 -9.45 1.30 1.78
N THR A 63 -10.00 0.75 2.86
CA THR A 63 -11.39 0.96 3.26
C THR A 63 -11.46 1.33 4.73
N ARG A 64 -12.14 2.44 5.05
CA ARG A 64 -12.44 2.81 6.43
C ARG A 64 -13.56 1.91 6.95
N MET A 65 -13.28 1.18 8.02
CA MET A 65 -14.21 0.27 8.69
C MET A 65 -15.08 1.04 9.70
N PRO A 66 -16.27 0.52 10.07
CA PRO A 66 -17.18 1.16 11.02
C PRO A 66 -16.58 1.40 12.41
N ASP A 67 -15.59 0.60 12.81
CA ASP A 67 -14.88 0.70 14.09
C ASP A 67 -13.72 1.71 14.08
N GLY A 68 -13.57 2.47 12.98
CA GLY A 68 -12.54 3.50 12.83
C GLY A 68 -11.20 3.00 12.31
N ARG A 69 -11.02 1.67 12.13
CA ARG A 69 -9.82 1.12 11.49
C ARG A 69 -9.82 1.39 9.99
N VAL A 70 -8.64 1.31 9.38
CA VAL A 70 -8.49 1.25 7.93
C VAL A 70 -7.98 -0.14 7.57
N MET A 71 -8.73 -0.85 6.72
CA MET A 71 -8.30 -2.10 6.11
C MET A 71 -7.53 -1.77 4.83
N ILE A 72 -6.36 -2.37 4.62
CA ILE A 72 -5.62 -2.29 3.37
C ILE A 72 -5.65 -3.69 2.75
N GLU A 73 -6.06 -3.78 1.50
CA GLU A 73 -6.11 -5.02 0.73
C GLU A 73 -5.14 -4.92 -0.45
N ILE A 74 -4.37 -5.99 -0.67
CA ILE A 74 -3.43 -6.12 -1.79
C ILE A 74 -3.90 -7.34 -2.58
N HIS A 75 -4.27 -7.13 -3.85
CA HIS A 75 -4.80 -8.14 -4.77
C HIS A 75 -3.87 -8.39 -5.94
#